data_AF-A0A140EHA1-F1
#
_entry.id   AF-A0A140EHA1-F1
#
_cell.length_a   1.000
_cell.length_b   1.000
_cell.length_c   1.000
_cell.angle_alpha   90.00
_cell.angle_beta   90.00
_cell.angle_gamma   90.00
#
_symmetry.space_group_name_H-M   'P 1'
#
loop_
_entity.id
_entity.type
_entity.pdbx_description
1 polymer ?
#
loop_
_entity_poly.entity_id
_entity_poly.type
_entity_poly.pdbx_seq_one_letter_code
_entity_poly.pdbx_strand_id
1 'polypeptide(L)'
;DLISESNNWDEISKFKGKKLDIFGIDYNGPCKSKYMYGGATLSGQYLNSARKIPINLWVNGKHKTISTDKIATNKKLVTAQEIDVKLRRYLQEEYNIYGHNNTGKGKEYGYKSKFYSGFNNGKVLFHLNNEKSFSYD
;
A
#
# COMPACT_ATOMS: atom_id res chain seq x y z
N ASP A 1 20.93 -7.14 -7.33
CA ASP A 1 19.82 -7.06 -8.30
C ASP A 1 18.47 -7.13 -7.61
N LEU A 2 17.46 -6.50 -8.21
CA LEU A 2 16.05 -6.62 -7.82
C LEU A 2 15.30 -7.36 -8.92
N ILE A 3 14.62 -8.45 -8.57
CA ILE A 3 13.79 -9.24 -9.46
C ILE A 3 12.33 -8.98 -9.10
N SER A 4 11.57 -8.46 -10.05
CA SER A 4 10.13 -8.23 -9.92
C SER A 4 9.36 -9.35 -10.58
N GLU A 5 8.63 -10.14 -9.80
CA GLU A 5 7.84 -11.28 -10.26
C GLU A 5 6.37 -10.90 -10.43
N SER A 6 5.72 -11.40 -11.48
CA SER A 6 4.27 -11.22 -11.68
C SER A 6 3.71 -12.44 -12.40
N ASN A 7 2.45 -12.77 -12.13
CA ASN A 7 1.71 -13.81 -12.83
C ASN A 7 1.05 -13.29 -14.12
N ASN A 8 1.10 -11.97 -14.38
CA ASN A 8 0.53 -11.34 -15.57
C ASN A 8 1.56 -11.22 -16.69
N TRP A 9 1.73 -12.30 -17.45
CA TRP A 9 2.71 -12.38 -18.55
C TRP A 9 2.49 -11.32 -19.63
N ASP A 10 1.23 -11.01 -19.96
CA ASP A 10 0.88 -10.02 -20.97
C ASP A 10 1.34 -8.62 -20.57
N GLU A 11 1.21 -8.26 -19.30
CA GLU A 11 1.70 -6.98 -18.78
C GLU A 11 3.23 -6.93 -18.74
N ILE A 12 3.88 -7.99 -18.24
CA ILE A 12 5.35 -8.07 -18.19
C ILE A 12 5.95 -7.92 -19.59
N SER A 13 5.33 -8.51 -20.61
CA SER A 13 5.81 -8.42 -21.99
C SER A 13 5.90 -6.97 -22.48
N LYS A 14 4.95 -6.10 -22.07
CA LYS A 14 4.90 -4.68 -22.42
C LYS A 14 5.99 -3.85 -21.75
N PHE A 15 6.52 -4.35 -20.62
CA PHE A 15 7.53 -3.65 -19.82
C PHE A 15 8.97 -3.99 -20.23
N LYS A 16 9.20 -5.11 -20.93
CA LYS A 16 10.55 -5.51 -21.37
C LYS A 16 11.23 -4.42 -22.21
N GLY A 17 12.44 -4.03 -21.81
CA GLY A 17 13.25 -3.02 -22.51
C GLY A 17 12.73 -1.58 -22.38
N LYS A 18 11.72 -1.32 -21.53
CA LYS A 18 11.20 0.03 -21.27
C LYS A 18 11.77 0.59 -19.97
N LYS A 19 11.72 1.92 -19.83
CA LYS A 19 11.99 2.59 -18.56
C LYS A 19 10.76 2.45 -17.66
N LEU A 20 10.98 1.99 -16.43
CA LEU A 20 9.93 1.68 -15.47
C LEU A 20 10.18 2.40 -14.15
N ASP A 21 9.11 2.68 -13.43
CA ASP A 21 9.15 3.04 -12.02
C ASP A 21 8.76 1.83 -11.19
N ILE A 22 9.50 1.59 -10.11
CA ILE A 22 9.33 0.45 -9.21
C ILE A 22 8.95 0.95 -7.81
N PHE A 23 7.88 0.40 -7.24
CA PHE A 23 7.48 0.64 -5.86
C PHE A 23 6.85 -0.60 -5.25
N GLY A 24 7.30 -1.00 -4.06
CA GLY A 24 6.71 -2.08 -3.30
C GLY A 24 7.55 -2.45 -2.07
N ILE A 25 7.34 -3.66 -1.57
CA ILE A 25 8.14 -4.25 -0.49
C ILE A 25 9.01 -5.32 -1.11
N ASP A 26 10.32 -5.19 -0.97
CA ASP A 26 11.26 -6.24 -1.35
C ASP A 26 11.50 -7.23 -0.20
N TYR A 27 11.93 -8.44 -0.57
CA TYR A 27 12.41 -9.45 0.37
C TYR A 27 13.70 -10.08 -0.16
N ASN A 28 14.48 -10.65 0.76
CA ASN A 28 15.71 -11.36 0.39
C ASN A 28 15.34 -12.68 -0.29
N GLY A 29 15.87 -12.90 -1.48
CA GLY A 29 15.77 -14.20 -2.15
C GLY A 29 17.07 -15.01 -2.03
N PRO A 30 17.17 -16.09 -2.81
CA PRO A 30 18.39 -16.86 -2.92
C PRO A 30 19.57 -15.98 -3.36
N CYS A 31 20.76 -16.27 -2.81
CA CYS A 31 21.99 -15.50 -3.06
C CYS A 31 21.89 -14.03 -2.63
N LYS A 32 22.54 -13.10 -3.34
CA LYS A 32 22.57 -11.65 -3.02
C LYS A 32 21.49 -10.85 -3.78
N SER A 33 20.39 -11.50 -4.15
CA SER A 33 19.30 -10.90 -4.93
C SER A 33 18.11 -10.51 -4.05
N LYS A 34 17.47 -9.39 -4.39
CA LYS A 34 16.20 -8.97 -3.82
C LYS A 34 15.06 -9.35 -4.75
N TYR A 35 13.91 -9.66 -4.18
CA TYR A 35 12.71 -10.03 -4.91
C TYR A 35 11.54 -9.16 -4.47
N MET A 36 10.60 -8.95 -5.37
CA MET A 36 9.35 -8.24 -5.11
C MET A 36 8.27 -8.80 -6.02
N TYR A 37 7.02 -8.83 -5.56
CA TYR A 37 5.89 -9.13 -6.43
C TYR A 37 5.31 -7.83 -7.03
N GLY A 38 5.23 -7.75 -8.35
CA GLY A 38 4.62 -6.64 -9.09
C GLY A 38 5.35 -5.31 -8.90
N GLY A 39 4.61 -4.25 -8.59
CA GLY A 39 5.20 -2.95 -8.24
C GLY A 39 5.78 -2.12 -9.41
N ALA A 40 5.78 -2.65 -10.63
CA ALA A 40 6.28 -1.96 -11.82
C ALA A 40 5.19 -1.15 -12.54
N THR A 41 5.55 0.05 -12.99
CA THR A 41 4.71 0.92 -13.85
C THR A 41 5.58 1.58 -14.93
N LEU A 42 4.97 1.98 -16.06
CA LEU A 42 5.69 2.72 -17.10
C LEU A 42 6.12 4.10 -16.60
N SER A 43 7.41 4.40 -16.76
CA SER A 43 7.97 5.72 -16.42
C SER A 43 7.48 6.79 -17.41
N GLY A 44 7.42 8.05 -16.96
CA GLY A 44 6.98 9.18 -17.78
C GLY A 44 5.46 9.41 -17.84
N GLN A 45 4.66 8.60 -17.14
CA GLN A 45 3.19 8.74 -17.08
C GLN A 45 2.74 9.33 -15.73
N TYR A 46 2.97 10.63 -15.57
CA TYR A 46 2.69 11.35 -14.32
C TYR A 46 1.56 12.38 -14.43
N LEU A 47 0.91 12.63 -13.30
CA LEU A 47 0.04 13.77 -13.05
C LEU A 47 0.89 15.03 -12.81
N ASN A 48 0.32 16.20 -13.06
CA ASN A 48 0.98 17.49 -12.82
C ASN A 48 1.36 17.71 -11.35
N SER A 49 0.60 17.10 -10.43
CA SER A 49 0.86 17.12 -8.99
C SER A 49 0.46 15.79 -8.37
N ALA A 50 1.05 15.46 -7.21
CA ALA A 50 0.64 14.29 -6.45
C ALA A 50 -0.83 14.42 -6.01
N ARG A 51 -1.62 13.37 -6.24
CA ARG A 51 -3.00 13.26 -5.80
C ARG A 51 -3.04 12.51 -4.47
N LYS A 52 -3.60 13.15 -3.45
CA LYS A 52 -3.96 12.51 -2.17
C LYS A 52 -5.11 11.54 -2.42
N ILE A 53 -4.97 10.29 -1.98
CA ILE A 53 -6.02 9.29 -2.11
C ILE A 53 -7.03 9.51 -0.97
N PRO A 54 -8.33 9.77 -1.27
CA PRO A 54 -9.36 9.84 -0.24
C PRO A 54 -9.58 8.48 0.39
N ILE A 55 -9.63 8.42 1.71
CA ILE A 55 -9.82 7.19 2.47
C ILE A 55 -11.05 7.32 3.35
N ASN A 56 -12.02 6.43 3.16
CA ASN A 56 -13.13 6.26 4.09
C ASN A 56 -12.73 5.17 5.08
N LEU A 57 -12.46 5.56 6.33
CA LEU A 57 -11.92 4.69 7.37
C LEU A 57 -12.98 4.44 8.45
N TRP A 58 -13.18 3.17 8.80
CA TRP A 58 -13.95 2.76 9.96
C TRP A 58 -13.02 2.18 11.02
N VAL A 59 -13.01 2.77 12.21
CA VAL A 59 -12.25 2.27 13.36
C VAL A 59 -13.23 1.94 14.47
N ASN A 60 -13.33 0.66 14.84
CA ASN A 60 -14.29 0.15 15.83
C ASN A 60 -15.72 0.66 15.56
N GLY A 61 -16.16 0.59 14.30
CA GLY A 61 -17.49 1.03 13.84
C GLY A 61 -17.64 2.54 13.61
N LYS A 62 -16.68 3.37 14.02
CA LYS A 62 -16.75 4.83 13.84
C LYS A 62 -16.12 5.26 12.52
N HIS A 63 -16.91 5.94 11.69
CA HIS A 63 -16.49 6.45 10.37
C HIS A 63 -15.70 7.76 10.48
N LYS A 64 -14.68 7.92 9.63
CA LYS A 64 -14.05 9.20 9.29
C LYS A 64 -13.46 9.18 7.89
N THR A 65 -13.40 10.34 7.26
CA THR A 65 -12.71 10.53 5.99
C THR A 65 -11.33 11.14 6.23
N ILE A 66 -10.31 10.58 5.58
CA ILE A 66 -8.92 10.99 5.68
C ILE A 66 -8.39 11.30 4.29
N SER A 67 -7.57 12.36 4.18
CA SER A 67 -6.79 12.67 2.98
C SER A 67 -5.47 13.29 3.42
N THR A 68 -4.35 12.67 3.03
CA THR A 68 -3.01 13.02 3.55
C THR A 68 -1.94 12.84 2.48
N ASP A 69 -0.88 13.65 2.55
CA ASP A 69 0.30 13.52 1.67
C ASP A 69 1.04 12.19 1.87
N LYS A 70 0.88 11.55 3.03
CA LYS A 70 1.46 10.23 3.32
C LYS A 70 0.91 9.13 2.40
N ILE A 71 -0.29 9.33 1.85
CA ILE A 71 -0.97 8.37 0.97
C ILE A 71 -1.36 9.12 -0.31
N ALA A 72 -0.32 9.56 -1.03
CA ALA A 72 -0.46 10.27 -2.29
C ALA A 72 0.41 9.62 -3.38
N THR A 73 0.04 9.83 -4.63
CA THR A 73 0.84 9.41 -5.80
C THR A 73 0.71 10.43 -6.92
N ASN A 74 1.77 10.62 -7.68
CA ASN A 74 1.74 11.40 -8.92
C ASN A 74 1.69 10.50 -10.17
N LYS A 75 1.62 9.16 -10.03
CA LYS A 75 1.47 8.28 -11.20
C LYS A 75 0.05 8.37 -11.76
N LYS A 76 -0.11 8.42 -13.09
CA LYS A 76 -1.43 8.35 -13.73
C LYS A 76 -2.09 6.99 -13.51
N LEU A 77 -1.29 5.93 -13.60
CA LEU A 77 -1.65 4.55 -13.27
C LEU A 77 -0.70 4.09 -12.18
N VAL A 78 -1.23 3.87 -10.98
CA VAL A 78 -0.48 3.45 -9.79
C VAL A 78 -0.80 1.98 -9.49
N THR A 79 0.15 1.24 -8.93
CA THR A 79 -0.11 -0.11 -8.45
C THR A 79 -0.94 -0.07 -7.17
N ALA A 80 -1.81 -1.06 -6.98
CA ALA A 80 -2.53 -1.23 -5.73
C ALA A 80 -1.56 -1.42 -4.55
N GLN A 81 -0.45 -2.13 -4.79
CA GLN A 81 0.64 -2.32 -3.83
C GLN A 81 1.23 -1.01 -3.32
N GLU A 82 1.48 -0.01 -4.19
CA GLU A 82 2.02 1.28 -3.76
C GLU A 82 1.07 1.98 -2.77
N ILE A 83 -0.23 1.98 -3.06
CA ILE A 83 -1.22 2.63 -2.21
C ILE A 83 -1.44 1.84 -0.92
N ASP A 84 -1.54 0.51 -0.99
CA ASP A 84 -1.75 -0.33 0.19
C ASP A 84 -0.57 -0.24 1.17
N VAL A 85 0.67 -0.29 0.68
CA VAL A 85 1.86 -0.17 1.53
C VAL A 85 1.92 1.20 2.22
N LYS A 86 1.65 2.29 1.48
CA LYS A 86 1.56 3.64 2.07
C LYS A 86 0.45 3.73 3.12
N LEU A 87 -0.71 3.14 2.83
CA LEU A 87 -1.86 3.11 3.74
C LEU A 87 -1.55 2.33 5.02
N ARG A 88 -1.05 1.09 4.93
CA ARG A 88 -0.72 0.28 6.11
C ARG A 88 0.35 0.93 6.97
N ARG A 89 1.34 1.58 6.36
CA ARG A 89 2.33 2.40 7.09
C ARG A 89 1.68 3.55 7.84
N TYR A 90 0.81 4.31 7.19
CA TYR A 90 0.06 5.39 7.85
C TYR A 90 -0.83 4.86 8.99
N LEU A 91 -1.53 3.75 8.77
CA LEU A 91 -2.38 3.14 9.79
C LEU A 91 -1.56 2.66 10.99
N GLN A 92 -0.34 2.16 10.75
CA GLN A 92 0.59 1.79 11.82
C GLN A 92 1.07 3.02 12.62
N GLU A 93 1.45 4.09 11.92
CA GLU A 93 1.92 5.34 12.54
C GLU A 93 0.82 6.02 13.37
N GLU A 94 -0.43 6.01 12.92
CA GLU A 94 -1.52 6.75 13.58
C GLU A 94 -2.38 5.90 14.53
N TYR A 95 -2.54 4.60 14.26
CA TYR A 95 -3.45 3.71 15.01
C TYR A 95 -2.75 2.51 15.64
N ASN A 96 -1.45 2.33 15.41
CA ASN A 96 -0.67 1.22 15.97
C ASN A 96 -1.23 -0.17 15.61
N ILE A 97 -1.74 -0.36 14.39
CA ILE A 97 -2.47 -1.58 13.99
C ILE A 97 -1.66 -2.88 14.15
N TYR A 98 -0.33 -2.81 14.01
CA TYR A 98 0.60 -3.93 14.17
C TYR A 98 1.44 -3.86 15.46
N GLY A 99 1.09 -2.95 16.38
CA GLY A 99 1.79 -2.79 17.66
C GLY A 99 3.18 -2.19 17.53
N HIS A 100 3.81 -1.88 18.66
CA HIS A 100 5.21 -1.43 18.72
C HIS A 100 5.57 -0.23 17.83
N ASN A 101 4.65 0.71 17.59
CA ASN A 101 4.96 1.91 16.80
C ASN A 101 5.86 2.93 17.52
N ASN A 102 6.10 2.78 18.83
CA ASN A 102 6.99 3.60 19.66
C ASN A 102 6.72 5.12 19.65
N THR A 103 5.47 5.56 19.39
CA THR A 103 5.11 7.00 19.37
C THR A 103 4.03 7.38 20.38
N GLY A 104 3.39 6.41 21.02
CA GLY A 104 2.23 6.63 21.89
C GLY A 104 0.91 6.90 21.16
N LYS A 105 0.92 7.05 19.83
CA LYS A 105 -0.30 7.13 19.01
C LYS A 105 -0.97 5.75 18.92
N GLY A 106 -2.29 5.71 19.03
CA GLY A 106 -3.09 4.49 18.96
C GLY A 106 -3.14 3.68 20.26
N LYS A 107 -2.54 4.17 21.35
CA LYS A 107 -2.57 3.50 22.67
C LYS A 107 -3.99 3.37 23.24
N GLU A 108 -4.88 4.29 22.86
CA GLU A 108 -6.28 4.31 23.26
C GLU A 108 -7.07 3.09 22.77
N TYR A 109 -6.55 2.37 21.76
CA TYR A 109 -7.14 1.14 21.26
C TYR A 109 -6.69 -0.12 22.03
N GLY A 110 -5.74 0.01 22.95
CA GLY A 110 -5.23 -1.08 23.79
C GLY A 110 -4.25 -2.01 23.08
N TYR A 111 -3.96 -3.15 23.72
CA TYR A 111 -2.88 -4.07 23.33
C TYR A 111 -3.30 -5.55 23.35
N LYS A 112 -4.59 -5.82 23.17
CA LYS A 112 -5.18 -7.16 23.37
C LYS A 112 -4.89 -8.14 22.22
N SER A 113 -4.51 -7.65 21.05
CA SER A 113 -4.25 -8.50 19.89
C SER A 113 -2.93 -9.26 20.01
N LYS A 114 -2.75 -10.30 19.18
CA LYS A 114 -1.46 -11.01 19.06
C LYS A 114 -0.30 -10.13 18.59
N PHE A 115 -0.60 -8.97 18.01
CA PHE A 115 0.39 -7.98 17.59
C PHE A 115 0.74 -6.99 18.70
N TYR A 116 0.18 -7.15 19.91
CA TYR A 116 0.25 -6.13 20.96
C TYR A 116 -0.35 -4.79 20.49
N SER A 117 -1.54 -4.87 19.89
CA SER A 117 -2.33 -3.73 19.42
C SER A 117 -3.82 -3.88 19.77
N GLY A 118 -4.63 -2.88 19.43
CA GLY A 118 -6.08 -2.92 19.56
C GLY A 118 -6.81 -3.67 18.45
N PHE A 119 -6.08 -4.17 17.44
CA PHE A 119 -6.64 -4.64 16.18
C PHE A 119 -6.09 -6.02 15.79
N ASN A 120 -6.97 -6.90 15.30
CA ASN A 120 -6.60 -8.20 14.75
C ASN A 120 -7.38 -8.56 13.46
N ASN A 121 -8.23 -7.65 13.00
CA ASN A 121 -9.03 -7.76 11.78
C ASN A 121 -9.04 -6.40 11.08
N GLY A 122 -8.99 -6.40 9.76
CA GLY A 122 -8.93 -5.23 8.90
C GLY A 122 -9.25 -5.61 7.46
N LYS A 123 -9.58 -4.62 6.64
CA LYS A 123 -9.76 -4.79 5.20
C LYS A 123 -9.46 -3.49 4.49
N VAL A 124 -8.69 -3.56 3.42
CA VAL A 124 -8.47 -2.45 2.49
C VAL A 124 -9.27 -2.74 1.23
N LEU A 125 -10.30 -1.93 0.96
CA LEU A 125 -11.12 -2.03 -0.24
C LEU A 125 -10.74 -0.90 -1.21
N PHE A 126 -10.28 -1.27 -2.41
CA PHE A 126 -10.10 -0.34 -3.51
C PHE A 126 -11.42 -0.17 -4.24
N HIS A 127 -12.01 1.02 -4.16
CA HIS A 127 -13.27 1.36 -4.82
C HIS A 127 -12.99 2.19 -6.07
N LEU A 128 -13.23 1.61 -7.24
CA LEU A 128 -13.06 2.30 -8.53
C LEU A 128 -14.34 3.06 -8.90
N ASN A 129 -14.20 4.12 -9.70
CA ASN A 129 -15.33 4.98 -10.11
C ASN A 129 -16.43 4.23 -10.88
N ASN A 130 -16.13 3.08 -11.48
CA ASN A 130 -17.08 2.25 -12.22
C ASN A 130 -17.70 1.14 -11.36
N GLU A 131 -17.77 1.35 -10.04
CA GLU A 131 -18.33 0.42 -9.04
C GLU A 131 -17.57 -0.90 -8.86
N LYS A 132 -16.56 -1.18 -9.71
CA LYS A 132 -15.67 -2.32 -9.51
C LYS A 132 -14.84 -2.11 -8.25
N SER A 133 -14.63 -3.19 -7.52
CA SER A 133 -13.80 -3.18 -6.33
C SER A 133 -13.03 -4.47 -6.16
N PHE A 134 -11.94 -4.37 -5.42
CA PHE A 134 -11.14 -5.51 -4.97
C PHE A 134 -10.55 -5.17 -3.60
N SER A 135 -10.26 -6.18 -2.80
CA SER A 135 -9.78 -5.97 -1.43
C SER A 135 -8.58 -6.82 -1.07
N TYR A 136 -7.84 -6.31 -0.09
CA TYR A 136 -6.86 -7.07 0.68
C TYR A 136 -7.29 -7.10 2.15
N ASP A 137 -6.94 -8.18 2.84
CA ASP A 137 -7.05 -8.28 4.29
C ASP A 137 -5.89 -7.53 5.00
#